data_AF-A0A2V2UD76-F1
#
_entry.id   AF-A0A2V2UD76-F1
#
_cell.length_a   1.000
_cell.length_b   1.000
_cell.length_c   1.000
_cell.angle_alpha   90.00
_cell.angle_beta   90.00
_cell.angle_gamma   90.00
#
_symmetry.space_group_name_H-M   'P 1'
#
loop_
_entity.id
_entity.type
_entity.pdbx_description
1 polymer ?
#
loop_
_entity_poly.entity_id
_entity_poly.type
_entity_poly.pdbx_seq_one_letter_code
_entity_poly.pdbx_strand_id
1 'polypeptide(L)'
;MRIILPENISERIGEFLIGKQDFPFVEGYELMCVLFLFGRPSKVDNNEKWEVMDLASETVNKFYLEVEGYKNLSKTRMNTEFIRSGYFERELQIRTEEKKAVHKERIVNDPTVLLYCFAQHVSYYNQEYFFQIYGPLKGHELLKDLRNYLEGRMIMLGFNRKNEKSLPFQHPIIPLYVWLKDHLIGKID
;
A
#
# COMPACT_ATOMS: atom_id res chain seq x y z
N MET A 1 -3.51 -4.87 -3.01
CA MET A 1 -2.80 -3.83 -2.23
C MET A 1 -2.95 -2.49 -2.95
N ARG A 2 -3.08 -1.39 -2.21
CA ARG A 2 -3.10 -0.01 -2.72
C ARG A 2 -2.40 0.91 -1.72
N ILE A 3 -1.73 1.96 -2.16
CA ILE A 3 -1.39 3.09 -1.29
C ILE A 3 -2.51 4.10 -1.45
N ILE A 4 -3.17 4.46 -0.35
CA ILE A 4 -4.33 5.38 -0.34
C ILE A 4 -3.95 6.78 0.11
N LEU A 5 -2.79 6.94 0.75
CA LEU A 5 -2.17 8.23 1.05
C LEU A 5 -0.66 8.17 0.78
N PRO A 6 -0.05 9.21 0.18
CA PRO A 6 -0.72 10.36 -0.44
C PRO A 6 -1.51 9.95 -1.70
N GLU A 7 -2.57 10.69 -2.05
CA GLU A 7 -3.47 10.32 -3.16
C GLU A 7 -2.79 10.35 -4.53
N ASN A 8 -1.81 11.23 -4.73
CA ASN A 8 -1.06 11.35 -5.98
C ASN A 8 0.13 10.38 -6.08
N ILE A 9 0.22 9.36 -5.23
CA ILE A 9 1.39 8.47 -5.20
C ILE A 9 1.63 7.74 -6.53
N SER A 10 0.57 7.34 -7.24
CA SER A 10 0.69 6.68 -8.55
C SER A 10 1.30 7.61 -9.61
N GLU A 11 0.98 8.91 -9.54
CA GLU A 11 1.58 9.92 -10.41
C GLU A 11 3.08 10.06 -10.09
N ARG A 12 3.44 10.24 -8.81
CA ARG A 12 4.84 10.38 -8.38
C ARG A 12 5.70 9.17 -8.76
N ILE A 13 5.20 7.94 -8.55
CA ILE A 13 5.87 6.72 -9.02
C ILE A 13 6.04 6.76 -10.55
N GLY A 14 4.99 7.19 -11.26
CA GLY A 14 4.99 7.32 -12.71
C GLY A 14 5.96 8.39 -13.24
N GLU A 15 6.22 9.46 -12.50
CA GLU A 15 7.20 10.50 -12.82
C GLU A 15 8.63 10.06 -12.48
N PHE A 16 8.79 9.37 -11.36
CA PHE A 16 10.04 8.77 -10.93
C PHE A 16 10.57 7.75 -11.95
N LEU A 17 9.70 6.88 -12.46
CA LEU A 17 10.04 5.87 -13.47
C LEU A 17 10.55 6.48 -14.79
N ILE A 18 10.01 7.62 -15.20
CA ILE A 18 10.40 8.28 -16.46
C ILE A 18 11.50 9.33 -16.26
N GLY A 19 12.09 9.41 -15.06
CA GLY A 19 13.18 10.34 -14.73
C GLY A 19 12.77 11.81 -14.61
N LYS A 20 11.47 12.10 -14.45
CA LYS A 20 11.00 13.47 -14.15
C LYS A 20 11.11 13.84 -12.67
N GLN A 21 11.21 12.83 -11.81
CA GLN A 21 11.36 12.99 -10.37
C GLN A 21 12.48 12.10 -9.86
N ASP A 22 13.19 12.58 -8.84
CA ASP A 22 14.25 11.84 -8.15
C ASP A 22 13.78 11.32 -6.79
N PHE A 23 14.54 10.37 -6.24
CA PHE A 23 14.27 9.83 -4.92
C PHE A 23 14.96 10.70 -3.84
N PRO A 24 14.31 10.94 -2.68
CA PRO A 24 12.96 10.55 -2.31
C PRO A 24 11.88 11.42 -2.99
N PHE A 25 10.77 10.80 -3.41
CA PHE A 25 9.63 11.48 -4.02
C PHE A 25 8.40 11.59 -3.10
N VAL A 26 8.52 11.10 -1.87
CA VAL A 26 7.58 11.29 -0.76
C VAL A 26 8.37 11.91 0.38
N GLU A 27 7.88 13.02 0.92
CA GLU A 27 8.57 13.75 1.97
C GLU A 27 8.47 13.03 3.32
N GLY A 28 9.49 13.18 4.17
CA GLY A 28 9.57 12.48 5.46
C GLY A 28 8.41 12.79 6.40
N TYR A 29 7.80 13.97 6.31
CA TYR A 29 6.64 14.33 7.13
C TYR A 29 5.31 13.80 6.58
N GLU A 30 5.26 13.37 5.31
CA GLU A 30 4.03 12.88 4.69
C GLU A 30 3.54 11.59 5.38
N LEU A 31 2.22 11.49 5.50
CA LEU A 31 1.57 10.28 5.97
C LEU A 31 1.36 9.34 4.79
N MET A 32 1.97 8.15 4.88
CA MET A 32 1.68 7.06 3.98
C MET A 32 0.69 6.10 4.63
N CYS A 33 -0.33 5.71 3.87
CA CYS A 33 -1.27 4.67 4.27
C CYS A 33 -1.39 3.64 3.16
N VAL A 34 -1.14 2.38 3.49
CA VAL A 34 -1.26 1.25 2.58
C VAL A 34 -2.43 0.35 2.98
N LEU A 35 -3.26 0.00 2.01
CA LEU A 35 -4.40 -0.90 2.13
C LEU A 35 -4.08 -2.27 1.53
N PHE A 36 -4.28 -3.30 2.36
CA PHE A 36 -4.41 -4.69 1.92
C PHE A 36 -5.86 -5.13 2.09
N LEU A 37 -6.34 -5.87 1.11
CA LEU A 37 -7.72 -6.31 1.02
C LEU A 37 -7.67 -7.82 0.87
N PHE A 38 -8.24 -8.53 1.84
CA PHE A 38 -8.21 -9.98 1.92
C PHE A 38 -9.59 -10.58 1.67
N GLY A 39 -9.60 -11.77 1.06
CA GLY A 39 -10.80 -12.50 0.65
C GLY A 39 -11.01 -12.54 -0.86
N ARG A 40 -11.86 -13.47 -1.32
CA ARG A 40 -12.36 -13.54 -2.70
C ARG A 40 -13.21 -12.30 -3.03
N PRO A 41 -13.69 -12.09 -4.28
CA PRO A 41 -14.38 -10.86 -4.69
C PRO A 41 -15.63 -10.44 -3.89
N SER A 42 -16.01 -11.12 -2.80
CA SER A 42 -17.15 -10.71 -1.99
C SER A 42 -17.07 -10.95 -0.48
N LYS A 43 -16.52 -12.05 0.08
CA LYS A 43 -16.58 -12.32 1.54
C LYS A 43 -15.45 -13.25 2.01
N VAL A 44 -15.04 -13.10 3.27
CA VAL A 44 -14.23 -14.06 4.03
C VAL A 44 -15.19 -14.85 4.92
N ASP A 45 -15.22 -16.17 4.76
CA ASP A 45 -15.98 -17.04 5.67
C ASP A 45 -15.28 -17.14 7.03
N ASN A 46 -16.03 -17.47 8.09
CA ASN A 46 -15.46 -17.69 9.44
C ASN A 46 -14.35 -18.74 9.43
N ASN A 47 -14.41 -19.72 8.53
CA ASN A 47 -13.39 -20.76 8.38
C ASN A 47 -12.11 -20.24 7.71
N GLU A 48 -12.20 -19.22 6.86
CA GLU A 48 -11.06 -18.61 6.14
C GLU A 48 -10.36 -17.52 6.98
N LYS A 49 -10.93 -17.14 8.12
CA LYS A 49 -10.41 -16.05 8.97
C LYS A 49 -8.97 -16.30 9.40
N TRP A 50 -8.64 -17.52 9.83
CA TRP A 50 -7.29 -17.85 10.30
C TRP A 50 -6.28 -17.83 9.15
N GLU A 51 -6.64 -18.35 7.99
CA GLU A 51 -5.79 -18.30 6.79
C GLU A 51 -5.48 -16.85 6.37
N VAL A 52 -6.48 -15.96 6.47
CA VAL A 52 -6.28 -14.53 6.20
C VAL A 52 -5.36 -13.89 7.25
N MET A 53 -5.48 -14.25 8.52
CA MET A 53 -4.58 -13.75 9.57
C MET A 53 -3.14 -14.22 9.37
N ASP A 54 -2.95 -15.48 8.96
CA ASP A 54 -1.63 -16.03 8.64
C ASP A 54 -1.03 -15.31 7.44
N LEU A 55 -1.81 -15.12 6.36
CA LEU A 55 -1.38 -14.37 5.19
C LEU A 55 -1.03 -12.91 5.51
N ALA A 56 -1.81 -12.25 6.37
CA ALA A 56 -1.52 -10.90 6.83
C ALA A 56 -0.21 -10.86 7.64
N SER A 57 0.00 -11.83 8.52
CA SER A 57 1.23 -11.95 9.32
C SER A 57 2.46 -12.19 8.45
N GLU A 58 2.36 -13.09 7.45
CA GLU A 58 3.41 -13.29 6.45
C GLU A 58 3.70 -12.02 5.64
N THR A 59 2.66 -11.26 5.30
CA THR A 59 2.80 -9.98 4.58
C THR A 59 3.56 -8.96 5.41
N VAL A 60 3.25 -8.84 6.71
CA VAL A 60 3.98 -7.96 7.63
C VAL A 60 5.44 -8.40 7.77
N ASN A 61 5.71 -9.71 7.86
CA ASN A 61 7.08 -10.22 7.94
C ASN A 61 7.88 -9.95 6.67
N LYS A 62 7.30 -10.16 5.49
CA LYS A 62 7.93 -9.81 4.21
C LYS A 62 8.25 -8.31 4.15
N PHE A 63 7.31 -7.47 4.59
CA PHE A 63 7.52 -6.03 4.66
C PHE A 63 8.66 -5.66 5.61
N TYR A 64 8.71 -6.27 6.80
CA TYR A 64 9.79 -6.05 7.77
C TYR A 64 11.16 -6.37 7.17
N LEU A 65 11.30 -7.52 6.51
CA LEU A 65 12.55 -7.93 5.87
C LEU A 65 12.97 -6.95 4.77
N GLU A 66 12.01 -6.47 3.98
CA GLU A 66 12.26 -5.49 2.92
C GLU A 66 12.76 -4.16 3.52
N VAL A 67 12.13 -3.66 4.58
CA VAL A 67 12.54 -2.44 5.29
C VAL A 67 13.97 -2.58 5.84
N GLU A 68 14.24 -3.68 6.55
CA GLU A 68 15.57 -3.92 7.12
C GLU A 68 16.63 -4.12 6.03
N GLY A 69 16.28 -4.74 4.90
CA GLY A 69 17.13 -4.83 3.71
C GLY A 69 17.61 -3.46 3.24
N TYR A 70 16.70 -2.49 3.12
CA TYR A 70 17.05 -1.12 2.75
C TYR A 70 17.80 -0.36 3.85
N LYS A 71 17.45 -0.54 5.13
CA LYS A 71 18.17 0.13 6.24
C LYS A 71 19.62 -0.29 6.35
N ASN A 72 19.92 -1.54 6.01
CA ASN A 72 21.28 -2.06 5.99
C ASN A 72 22.11 -1.52 4.81
N LEU A 73 21.49 -0.85 3.83
CA LEU A 73 22.20 -0.07 2.84
C LEU A 73 22.60 1.28 3.44
N SER A 74 23.80 1.76 3.15
CA SER A 74 24.14 3.14 3.49
C SER A 74 23.20 4.11 2.77
N LYS A 75 22.89 5.26 3.37
CA LYS A 75 22.06 6.30 2.72
C LYS A 75 22.60 6.71 1.35
N THR A 76 23.93 6.69 1.19
CA THR A 76 24.61 6.96 -0.09
C THR A 76 24.35 5.91 -1.17
N ARG A 77 23.97 4.68 -0.78
CA ARG A 77 23.60 3.59 -1.69
C ARG A 77 22.12 3.60 -2.06
N MET A 78 21.24 4.11 -1.20
CA MET A 78 19.83 4.39 -1.54
C MET A 78 19.70 5.67 -2.37
N ASN A 79 20.47 5.77 -3.45
CA ASN A 79 20.37 6.88 -4.39
C ASN A 79 19.28 6.61 -5.43
N THR A 80 18.92 7.66 -6.16
CA THR A 80 17.91 7.61 -7.22
C THR A 80 18.14 6.49 -8.23
N GLU A 81 19.38 6.28 -8.69
CA GLU A 81 19.70 5.28 -9.70
C GLU A 81 19.45 3.86 -9.21
N PHE A 82 19.89 3.55 -7.99
CA PHE A 82 19.68 2.27 -7.34
C PHE A 82 18.19 1.99 -7.07
N ILE A 83 17.45 2.98 -6.56
CA ILE A 83 16.02 2.80 -6.31
C ILE A 83 15.28 2.60 -7.63
N ARG A 84 15.61 3.38 -8.67
CA ARG A 84 14.95 3.31 -9.97
C ARG A 84 15.24 1.98 -10.68
N SER A 85 16.44 1.41 -10.54
CA SER A 85 16.76 0.11 -11.13
C SER A 85 15.86 -1.01 -10.61
N GLY A 86 15.54 -1.02 -9.31
CA GLY A 86 14.61 -2.01 -8.74
C GLY A 86 13.18 -1.90 -9.31
N TYR A 87 12.72 -0.68 -9.62
CA TYR A 87 11.41 -0.49 -10.25
C TYR A 87 11.43 -0.94 -11.71
N PHE A 88 12.52 -0.66 -12.44
CA PHE A 88 12.68 -1.13 -13.82
C PHE A 88 12.77 -2.66 -13.91
N GLU A 89 13.47 -3.32 -12.98
CA GLU A 89 13.51 -4.78 -12.90
C GLU A 89 12.09 -5.35 -12.72
N ARG A 90 11.29 -4.76 -11.82
CA ARG A 90 9.90 -5.19 -11.64
C ARG A 90 9.03 -4.89 -12.86
N GLU A 91 9.21 -3.75 -13.51
CA GLU A 91 8.51 -3.43 -14.76
C GLU A 91 8.79 -4.47 -15.86
N LEU A 92 10.05 -4.87 -16.03
CA LEU A 92 10.45 -5.91 -16.99
C LEU A 92 9.80 -7.27 -16.66
N GLN A 93 9.73 -7.64 -15.39
CA GLN A 93 9.02 -8.85 -14.95
C GLN A 93 7.54 -8.79 -15.31
N ILE A 94 6.84 -7.69 -15.00
CA ILE A 94 5.42 -7.53 -15.34
C ILE A 94 5.19 -7.66 -16.85
N ARG A 95 6.02 -7.01 -17.66
CA ARG A 95 5.93 -7.11 -19.13
C ARG A 95 6.13 -8.54 -19.64
N THR A 96 7.01 -9.30 -19.00
CA THR A 96 7.25 -10.71 -19.32
C THR A 96 6.08 -11.60 -18.92
N GLU A 97 5.50 -11.38 -17.74
CA GLU A 97 4.33 -12.09 -17.22
C GLU A 97 3.09 -11.89 -18.12
N GLU A 98 2.81 -10.66 -18.56
CA GLU A 98 1.58 -10.32 -19.29
C GLU A 98 1.62 -10.62 -20.79
N LYS A 99 2.81 -10.87 -21.37
CA LYS A 99 3.03 -11.21 -22.80
C LYS A 99 2.36 -10.24 -23.80
N LYS A 100 2.03 -9.01 -23.37
CA LYS A 100 1.35 -7.95 -24.14
C LYS A 100 1.87 -6.58 -23.72
N ALA A 101 1.46 -5.54 -24.44
CA ALA A 101 1.70 -4.16 -24.02
C ALA A 101 1.03 -3.90 -22.66
N VAL A 102 1.84 -3.54 -21.67
CA VAL A 102 1.39 -3.25 -20.30
C VAL A 102 1.08 -1.77 -20.18
N HIS A 103 -0.12 -1.44 -19.72
CA HIS A 103 -0.52 -0.06 -19.45
C HIS A 103 0.28 0.52 -18.27
N LYS A 104 0.61 1.82 -18.32
CA LYS A 104 1.37 2.49 -17.24
C LYS A 104 0.66 2.33 -15.90
N GLU A 105 -0.66 2.41 -15.89
CA GLU A 105 -1.51 2.25 -14.71
C GLU A 105 -1.31 0.89 -14.04
N ARG A 106 -1.02 -0.17 -14.81
CA ARG A 106 -0.77 -1.50 -14.26
C ARG A 106 0.57 -1.58 -13.51
N ILE A 107 1.58 -0.85 -13.99
CA ILE A 107 2.93 -0.81 -13.39
C ILE A 107 2.91 -0.01 -12.09
N VAL A 108 2.40 1.23 -12.12
CA VAL A 108 2.39 2.11 -10.94
C VAL A 108 1.48 1.62 -9.81
N ASN A 109 0.60 0.66 -10.13
CA ASN A 109 -0.30 0.01 -9.17
C ASN A 109 0.06 -1.46 -8.90
N ASP A 110 1.22 -1.92 -9.38
CA ASP A 110 1.68 -3.27 -9.08
C ASP A 110 1.93 -3.43 -7.57
N PRO A 111 1.45 -4.51 -6.93
CA PRO A 111 1.63 -4.71 -5.49
C PRO A 111 3.09 -4.66 -5.04
N THR A 112 4.03 -5.19 -5.83
CA THR A 112 5.47 -5.18 -5.49
C THR A 112 6.03 -3.77 -5.60
N VAL A 113 5.66 -3.01 -6.64
CA VAL A 113 6.06 -1.60 -6.79
C VAL A 113 5.57 -0.76 -5.62
N LEU A 114 4.31 -0.95 -5.19
CA LEU A 114 3.76 -0.26 -4.03
C LEU A 114 4.45 -0.68 -2.72
N LEU A 115 4.84 -1.95 -2.61
CA LEU A 115 5.58 -2.46 -1.45
C LEU A 115 6.94 -1.81 -1.35
N TYR A 116 7.68 -1.75 -2.47
CA TYR A 116 8.96 -1.05 -2.56
C TYR A 116 8.81 0.42 -2.18
N CYS A 117 7.84 1.12 -2.74
CA CYS A 117 7.59 2.53 -2.44
C CYS A 117 7.43 2.77 -0.93
N PHE A 118 6.56 2.01 -0.28
CA PHE A 118 6.33 2.19 1.16
C PHE A 118 7.53 1.74 2.00
N ALA A 119 8.19 0.62 1.67
CA ALA A 119 9.34 0.11 2.43
C ALA A 119 10.54 1.06 2.32
N GLN A 120 10.87 1.51 1.11
CA GLN A 120 11.98 2.44 0.85
C GLN A 120 11.77 3.77 1.58
N HIS A 121 10.54 4.29 1.59
CA HIS A 121 10.19 5.50 2.35
C HIS A 121 10.49 5.33 3.85
N VAL A 122 9.94 4.27 4.44
CA VAL A 122 10.13 3.94 5.85
C VAL A 122 11.62 3.78 6.18
N SER A 123 12.37 3.07 5.35
CA SER A 123 13.81 2.84 5.56
C SER A 123 14.64 4.10 5.40
N TYR A 124 14.41 4.90 4.36
CA TYR A 124 15.20 6.09 4.05
C TYR A 124 15.12 7.14 5.16
N TYR A 125 13.90 7.36 5.68
CA TYR A 125 13.65 8.28 6.78
C TYR A 125 13.82 7.62 8.16
N ASN A 126 14.14 6.32 8.22
CA ASN A 126 14.24 5.53 9.44
C ASN A 126 13.00 5.69 10.35
N GLN A 127 11.81 5.57 9.75
CA GLN A 127 10.53 5.74 10.44
C GLN A 127 10.10 4.44 11.13
N GLU A 128 9.41 4.62 12.25
CA GLU A 128 8.58 3.56 12.81
C GLU A 128 7.30 3.42 11.98
N TYR A 129 6.75 2.21 11.95
CA TYR A 129 5.54 1.88 11.21
C TYR A 129 4.73 0.85 11.98
N PHE A 130 3.43 0.76 11.70
CA PHE A 130 2.57 -0.26 12.27
C PHE A 130 1.51 -0.70 11.26
N PHE A 131 0.96 -1.90 11.49
CA PHE A 131 -0.15 -2.45 10.72
C PHE A 131 -1.32 -2.74 11.65
N GLN A 132 -2.53 -2.49 11.16
CA GLN A 132 -3.78 -2.77 11.85
C GLN A 132 -4.71 -3.58 10.96
N ILE A 133 -5.13 -4.75 11.45
CA ILE A 133 -6.08 -5.62 10.75
C ILE A 133 -7.50 -5.35 11.26
N TYR A 134 -8.46 -5.35 10.36
CA TYR A 134 -9.89 -5.24 10.66
C TYR A 134 -10.68 -6.35 10.01
N GLY A 135 -11.76 -6.75 10.69
CA GLY A 135 -12.81 -7.58 10.13
C GLY A 135 -12.81 -9.06 10.57
N PRO A 136 -13.63 -9.91 9.92
CA PRO A 136 -14.53 -9.56 8.81
C PRO A 136 -15.51 -8.44 9.19
N LEU A 137 -15.56 -7.38 8.38
CA LEU A 137 -16.34 -6.17 8.69
C LEU A 137 -17.84 -6.45 8.57
N LYS A 138 -18.63 -6.06 9.58
CA LYS A 138 -20.08 -6.28 9.57
C LYS A 138 -20.80 -5.07 9.00
N GLY A 139 -21.92 -5.27 8.30
CA GLY A 139 -22.66 -4.17 7.68
C GLY A 139 -23.07 -3.02 8.63
N HIS A 140 -23.34 -3.30 9.91
CA HIS A 140 -23.68 -2.26 10.90
C HIS A 140 -22.47 -1.44 11.39
N GLU A 141 -21.25 -1.93 11.16
CA GLU A 141 -20.00 -1.22 11.45
C GLU A 141 -19.60 -0.29 10.28
N LEU A 142 -20.32 -0.38 9.15
CA LEU A 142 -20.00 0.30 7.89
C LEU A 142 -21.05 1.37 7.53
N LEU A 143 -20.55 2.47 6.97
CA LEU A 143 -21.40 3.43 6.25
C LEU A 143 -22.13 2.72 5.10
N LYS A 144 -23.41 3.07 4.90
CA LYS A 144 -24.32 2.38 3.96
C LYS A 144 -23.70 2.20 2.57
N ASP A 145 -23.08 3.25 2.04
CA ASP A 145 -22.57 3.28 0.67
C ASP A 145 -21.26 2.48 0.50
N LEU A 146 -20.60 2.12 1.61
CA LEU A 146 -19.36 1.33 1.61
C LEU A 146 -19.59 -0.16 1.87
N ARG A 147 -20.81 -0.56 2.25
CA ARG A 147 -21.16 -1.97 2.55
C ARG A 147 -20.86 -2.88 1.37
N ASN A 148 -21.22 -2.47 0.16
CA ASN A 148 -20.98 -3.25 -1.06
C ASN A 148 -19.49 -3.57 -1.29
N TYR A 149 -18.59 -2.75 -0.76
CA TYR A 149 -17.15 -2.89 -0.94
C TYR A 149 -16.43 -3.56 0.23
N LEU A 150 -16.90 -3.36 1.46
CA LEU A 150 -16.19 -3.79 2.67
C LEU A 150 -16.90 -4.88 3.47
N GLU A 151 -18.21 -5.05 3.32
CA GLU A 151 -18.96 -6.00 4.14
C GLU A 151 -18.48 -7.45 3.91
N GLY A 152 -18.22 -8.15 5.02
CA GLY A 152 -17.69 -9.51 5.02
C GLY A 152 -16.21 -9.60 4.65
N ARG A 153 -15.51 -8.48 4.42
CA ARG A 153 -14.08 -8.49 4.05
C ARG A 153 -13.20 -8.26 5.26
N MET A 154 -11.98 -8.77 5.18
CA MET A 154 -10.90 -8.41 6.08
C MET A 154 -9.95 -7.47 5.36
N ILE A 155 -9.45 -6.47 6.08
CA ILE A 155 -8.52 -5.48 5.55
C ILE A 155 -7.35 -5.32 6.51
N MET A 156 -6.21 -4.88 5.99
CA MET A 156 -5.10 -4.44 6.81
C MET A 156 -4.65 -3.07 6.32
N LEU A 157 -4.48 -2.14 7.25
CA LEU A 157 -3.95 -0.81 7.00
C LEU A 157 -2.56 -0.70 7.60
N GLY A 158 -1.58 -0.30 6.80
CA GLY A 158 -0.22 0.01 7.25
C GLY A 158 0.03 1.51 7.23
N PHE A 159 0.73 2.02 8.24
CA PHE A 159 1.07 3.44 8.38
C PHE A 159 2.54 3.63 8.70
N ASN A 160 3.17 4.67 8.12
CA ASN A 160 4.54 5.09 8.44
C ASN A 160 4.60 5.95 9.72
N ARG A 161 3.91 5.51 10.77
CA ARG A 161 3.90 6.13 12.09
C ARG A 161 4.13 5.07 13.14
N LYS A 162 4.58 5.48 14.33
CA LYS A 162 4.86 4.54 15.43
C LYS A 162 3.67 3.69 15.83
N ASN A 163 2.50 4.30 15.94
CA ASN A 163 1.27 3.67 16.41
C ASN A 163 0.05 4.55 16.10
N GLU A 164 -1.13 4.06 16.47
CA GLU A 164 -2.41 4.76 16.29
C GLU A 164 -2.44 6.17 16.89
N LYS A 165 -1.81 6.37 18.07
CA LYS A 165 -1.76 7.68 18.76
C LYS A 165 -0.93 8.72 18.00
N SER A 166 -0.12 8.28 17.05
CA SER A 166 0.76 9.14 16.23
C SER A 166 0.07 9.61 14.95
N LEU A 167 -1.21 9.27 14.76
CA LEU A 167 -1.98 9.63 13.57
C LEU A 167 -2.78 10.91 13.79
N PRO A 168 -3.01 11.70 12.72
CA PRO A 168 -3.74 12.97 12.81
C PRO A 168 -5.26 12.80 12.88
N PHE A 169 -5.76 11.59 13.13
CA PHE A 169 -7.19 11.27 13.13
C PHE A 169 -7.53 10.35 14.30
N GLN A 170 -8.82 10.31 14.66
CA GLN A 170 -9.30 9.60 15.84
C GLN A 170 -9.23 8.07 15.73
N HIS A 171 -9.22 7.53 14.51
CA HIS A 171 -9.19 6.08 14.28
C HIS A 171 -8.47 5.72 12.97
N PRO A 172 -7.60 4.69 12.93
CA PRO A 172 -6.82 4.32 11.74
C PRO A 172 -7.61 3.91 10.51
N ILE A 173 -8.88 3.55 10.66
CA ILE A 173 -9.73 3.23 9.51
C ILE A 173 -10.18 4.47 8.70
N ILE A 174 -10.09 5.68 9.27
CA ILE A 174 -10.66 6.90 8.66
C ILE A 174 -10.13 7.18 7.24
N PRO A 175 -8.81 7.12 6.96
CA PRO A 175 -8.29 7.33 5.60
C PRO A 175 -8.90 6.42 4.56
N LEU A 176 -9.19 5.17 4.91
CA LEU A 176 -9.84 4.23 4.00
C LEU A 176 -11.25 4.70 3.64
N TYR A 177 -12.03 5.14 4.62
CA TYR A 177 -13.38 5.61 4.39
C TYR A 177 -13.42 6.84 3.49
N VAL A 178 -12.52 7.79 3.72
CA VAL A 178 -12.38 8.99 2.88
C VAL A 178 -12.00 8.58 1.45
N TRP A 179 -10.94 7.79 1.31
CA TRP A 179 -10.46 7.36 -0.01
C TRP A 179 -11.53 6.59 -0.81
N LEU A 180 -12.25 5.65 -0.18
CA LEU A 180 -13.32 4.90 -0.84
C LEU A 180 -14.47 5.82 -1.27
N LYS A 181 -14.83 6.82 -0.45
CA LYS A 181 -15.87 7.78 -0.78
C LYS A 181 -15.52 8.53 -2.07
N ASP A 182 -14.30 9.04 -2.15
CA ASP A 182 -13.86 9.90 -3.25
C ASP A 182 -13.61 9.12 -4.55
N HIS A 183 -13.23 7.84 -4.45
CA HIS A 183 -12.85 7.02 -5.61
C HIS A 183 -13.92 6.04 -6.09
N LEU A 184 -14.95 5.76 -5.28
CA LEU A 184 -16.00 4.78 -5.62
C LEU A 184 -17.40 5.40 -5.75
N ILE A 185 -17.70 6.52 -5.08
CA ILE A 185 -19.05 7.11 -5.12
C ILE A 185 -19.23 8.04 -6.33
N GLY A 186 -18.14 8.51 -6.96
CA GLY A 186 -18.18 9.33 -8.18
C GLY A 186 -18.26 8.56 -9.52
N LYS A 187 -18.54 7.25 -9.51
CA LYS A 187 -18.63 6.40 -10.73
C LYS A 187 -20.01 5.75 -10.91
N ILE A 188 -21.03 6.28 -10.25
CA ILE A 188 -22.42 5.91 -10.47
C ILE A 188 -23.12 7.14 -11.06
N ASP A 189 -22.92 7.35 -12.36
CA ASP A 189 -23.83 8.11 -13.24
C ASP A 189 -24.25 7.17 -14.37
#